data_AF-A0A2A2Y8Q5-F1
#
_entry.id   AF-A0A2A2Y8Q5-F1
#
_cell.length_a   1.000
_cell.length_b   1.000
_cell.length_c   1.000
_cell.angle_alpha   90.00
_cell.angle_beta   90.00
_cell.angle_gamma   90.00
#
_symmetry.space_group_name_H-M   'P 1'
#
loop_
_entity.id
_entity.type
_entity.pdbx_description
1 polymer ?
#
loop_
_entity_poly.entity_id
_entity_poly.type
_entity_poly.pdbx_seq_one_letter_code
_entity_poly.pdbx_strand_id
1 'polypeptide(L)'
;MAPRQPLPNISEDDLIDLAGGATVLLAKELVAKGKVKKALWTPPVAEALVDDGTESREARWNLRSVTFQRNECGCEVSVGRRKLCVHSVAAYLVLANKEGYLKPETMAPPKPAAPPGKPAIATTTKEKTADTKKEKSKEAETTPAGPRLKSLTLSEKRGAPIEVRFIVPPNIVTAAARDEIICRLELRVDGAQVAPENLDRSKAWTIEPDTVFFLAILENLCHGKL
;
A
#
# COMPACT_ATOMS: atom_id res chain seq x y z
N MET A 1 4.23 18.30 32.47
CA MET A 1 3.17 17.96 31.50
C MET A 1 3.86 17.47 30.24
N ALA A 2 3.63 16.24 29.81
CA ALA A 2 4.18 15.75 28.55
C ALA A 2 3.64 16.61 27.38
N PRO A 3 4.46 16.94 26.37
CA PRO A 3 4.00 17.71 25.23
C PRO A 3 2.86 16.95 24.54
N ARG A 4 1.77 17.67 24.21
CA ARG A 4 0.67 17.13 23.40
C ARG A 4 1.27 16.70 22.06
N GLN A 5 1.33 15.40 21.80
CA GLN A 5 1.71 14.92 20.48
C GLN A 5 0.59 15.30 19.49
N PRO A 6 0.91 15.97 18.38
CA PRO A 6 -0.09 16.30 17.36
C PRO A 6 -0.62 15.01 16.71
N LEU A 7 -1.80 15.11 16.11
CA LEU A 7 -2.33 14.01 15.29
C LEU A 7 -1.37 13.77 14.11
N PRO A 8 -1.01 12.52 13.78
CA PRO A 8 -0.22 12.23 12.60
C PRO A 8 -0.93 12.70 11.32
N ASN A 9 -0.20 13.36 10.41
CA ASN A 9 -0.74 13.75 9.11
C ASN A 9 -0.62 12.57 8.13
N ILE A 10 -1.67 11.76 8.08
CA ILE A 10 -1.88 10.66 7.12
C ILE A 10 -2.63 11.21 5.90
N SER A 11 -2.08 10.99 4.71
CA SER A 11 -2.67 11.43 3.45
C SER A 11 -3.90 10.60 3.08
N GLU A 12 -4.69 11.07 2.11
CA GLU A 12 -5.83 10.29 1.63
C GLU A 12 -5.40 9.00 0.94
N ASP A 13 -4.33 9.02 0.15
CA ASP A 13 -3.78 7.83 -0.51
C ASP A 13 -3.35 6.78 0.52
N ASP A 14 -2.71 7.21 1.62
CA ASP A 14 -2.37 6.31 2.73
C ASP A 14 -3.64 5.71 3.36
N LEU A 15 -4.70 6.50 3.58
CA LEU A 15 -5.97 5.96 4.10
C LEU A 15 -6.59 4.94 3.14
N ILE A 16 -6.46 5.15 1.83
CA ILE A 16 -6.94 4.23 0.79
C ILE A 16 -6.14 2.93 0.83
N ASP A 17 -4.82 3.00 0.97
CA ASP A 17 -3.95 1.82 1.07
C ASP A 17 -4.23 1.02 2.38
N LEU A 18 -4.54 1.71 3.49
CA LEU A 18 -4.78 1.07 4.80
C LEU A 18 -6.20 0.47 4.92
N ALA A 19 -7.23 1.20 4.45
CA ALA A 19 -8.64 0.84 4.66
C ALA A 19 -9.36 0.33 3.41
N GLY A 20 -8.81 0.60 2.22
CA GLY A 20 -9.46 0.44 0.93
C GLY A 20 -10.29 1.66 0.52
N GLY A 21 -10.26 2.00 -0.77
CA GLY A 21 -10.91 3.23 -1.29
C GLY A 21 -12.43 3.31 -1.01
N ALA A 22 -13.14 2.19 -1.10
CA ALA A 22 -14.57 2.16 -0.76
C ALA A 22 -14.83 2.53 0.71
N THR A 23 -13.97 2.11 1.63
CA THR A 23 -14.06 2.41 3.06
C THR A 23 -13.84 3.89 3.33
N VAL A 24 -12.86 4.50 2.64
CA VAL A 24 -12.56 5.94 2.76
C VAL A 24 -13.70 6.80 2.24
N LEU A 25 -14.29 6.43 1.09
CA LEU A 25 -15.46 7.14 0.53
C LEU A 25 -16.65 7.10 1.48
N LEU A 26 -16.99 5.93 2.03
CA LEU A 26 -18.06 5.80 3.02
C LEU A 26 -17.76 6.59 4.30
N ALA A 27 -16.49 6.63 4.73
CA ALA A 27 -16.09 7.38 5.91
C ALA A 27 -16.27 8.89 5.70
N LYS A 28 -15.87 9.41 4.53
CA LYS A 28 -16.13 10.79 4.12
C LYS A 28 -17.62 11.11 4.13
N GLU A 29 -18.46 10.20 3.64
CA GLU A 29 -19.93 10.38 3.65
C GLU A 29 -20.49 10.44 5.08
N LEU A 30 -20.02 9.59 6.00
CA LEU A 30 -20.41 9.65 7.41
C LEU A 30 -19.99 10.97 8.07
N VAL A 31 -18.79 11.45 7.78
CA VAL A 31 -18.31 12.74 8.27
C VAL A 31 -19.15 13.89 7.72
N ALA A 32 -19.43 13.88 6.41
CA ALA A 32 -20.27 14.89 5.75
C ALA A 32 -21.70 14.92 6.29
N LYS A 33 -22.26 13.75 6.64
CA LYS A 33 -23.59 13.62 7.27
C LYS A 33 -23.59 13.95 8.77
N GLY A 34 -22.46 14.33 9.37
CA GLY A 34 -22.37 14.64 10.80
C GLY A 34 -22.62 13.45 11.72
N LYS A 35 -22.39 12.22 11.24
CA LYS A 35 -22.66 10.99 11.98
C LYS A 35 -21.61 10.67 13.05
N VAL A 36 -20.49 11.37 13.06
CA VAL A 36 -19.47 11.28 14.11
C VAL A 36 -19.86 12.21 15.26
N LYS A 37 -20.46 11.65 16.33
CA LYS A 37 -20.96 12.41 17.49
C LYS A 37 -19.85 13.01 18.33
N LYS A 38 -18.74 12.27 18.48
CA LYS A 38 -17.58 12.69 19.25
C LYS A 38 -16.32 12.16 18.58
N ALA A 39 -15.28 12.98 18.53
CA ALA A 39 -13.94 12.56 18.11
C ALA A 39 -12.92 13.26 19.02
N LEU A 40 -12.06 12.47 19.65
CA LEU A 40 -11.03 12.89 20.60
C LEU A 40 -9.70 12.26 20.21
N TRP A 41 -8.66 13.10 20.20
CA TRP A 41 -7.28 12.65 20.05
C TRP A 41 -6.62 12.56 21.43
N THR A 42 -6.31 11.34 21.84
CA THR A 42 -5.58 11.03 23.08
C THR A 42 -4.33 10.24 22.70
N PRO A 43 -3.19 10.90 22.41
CA PRO A 43 -2.02 10.24 21.83
C PRO A 43 -1.64 8.94 22.56
N PRO A 44 -1.43 7.82 21.83
CA PRO A 44 -1.40 7.68 20.36
C PRO A 44 -2.75 7.23 19.74
N VAL A 45 -3.88 7.40 20.43
CA VAL A 45 -5.19 6.82 20.05
C VAL A 45 -6.17 7.89 19.59
N ALA A 46 -6.73 7.67 18.40
CA ALA A 46 -7.89 8.40 17.88
C ALA A 46 -9.17 7.67 18.32
N GLU A 47 -9.98 8.33 19.14
CA GLU A 47 -11.21 7.77 19.69
C GLU A 47 -12.41 8.52 19.12
N ALA A 48 -13.44 7.80 18.70
CA ALA A 48 -14.68 8.41 18.26
C ALA A 48 -15.91 7.59 18.61
N LEU A 49 -17.04 8.29 18.71
CA LEU A 49 -18.37 7.72 18.76
C LEU A 49 -19.05 8.01 17.42
N VAL A 50 -19.27 6.96 16.61
CA VAL A 50 -19.83 7.07 15.26
C VAL A 50 -21.19 6.40 15.21
N ASP A 51 -22.19 7.09 14.69
CA ASP A 51 -23.54 6.58 14.48
C ASP A 51 -23.65 6.01 13.06
N ASP A 52 -23.69 4.69 12.95
CA ASP A 52 -23.73 4.00 11.65
C ASP A 52 -25.16 3.88 11.07
N GLY A 53 -26.15 4.51 11.72
CA GLY A 53 -27.57 4.44 11.37
C GLY A 53 -28.33 3.29 12.04
N THR A 54 -27.62 2.26 12.52
CA THR A 54 -28.19 1.17 13.32
C THR A 54 -27.91 1.35 14.80
N GLU A 55 -26.67 1.69 15.16
CA GLU A 55 -26.24 1.90 16.53
C GLU A 55 -25.07 2.90 16.62
N SER A 56 -24.84 3.44 17.80
CA SER A 56 -23.65 4.25 18.06
C SER A 56 -22.49 3.34 18.46
N ARG A 57 -21.44 3.32 17.67
CA ARG A 57 -20.24 2.51 17.90
C ARG A 57 -19.09 3.35 18.41
N GLU A 58 -18.38 2.79 19.38
CA GLU A 58 -17.07 3.29 19.77
C GLU A 58 -16.00 2.71 18.83
N ALA A 59 -15.21 3.61 18.26
CA ALA A 59 -14.08 3.28 17.40
C ALA A 59 -12.82 3.87 18.01
N ARG A 60 -11.82 3.01 18.26
CA ARG A 60 -10.50 3.43 18.75
C ARG A 60 -9.44 2.94 17.78
N TRP A 61 -8.65 3.86 17.26
CA TRP A 61 -7.58 3.55 16.34
C TRP A 61 -6.25 4.02 16.92
N ASN A 62 -5.35 3.07 17.19
CA ASN A 62 -4.01 3.37 17.65
C ASN A 62 -3.13 3.76 16.46
N LEU A 63 -2.73 5.02 16.42
CA LEU A 63 -1.90 5.65 15.39
C LEU A 63 -0.40 5.68 15.77
N ARG A 64 0.03 4.87 16.75
CA ARG A 64 1.46 4.70 17.05
C ARG A 64 2.24 4.16 15.84
N SER A 65 1.59 3.33 15.02
CA SER A 65 2.18 2.76 13.80
C SER A 65 1.10 2.58 12.75
N VAL A 66 1.35 3.09 11.54
CA VAL A 66 0.50 2.84 10.36
C VAL A 66 0.69 1.43 9.79
N THR A 67 1.80 0.77 10.13
CA THR A 67 2.10 -0.62 9.72
C THR A 67 1.47 -1.62 10.67
N PHE A 68 1.62 -1.42 11.98
CA PHE A 68 1.02 -2.26 13.03
C PHE A 68 -0.28 -1.63 13.55
N GLN A 69 -1.24 -1.51 12.65
CA GLN A 69 -2.53 -0.89 12.96
C GLN A 69 -3.24 -1.70 14.06
N ARG A 70 -3.65 -1.02 15.13
CA ARG A 70 -4.61 -1.57 16.08
C ARG A 70 -5.92 -0.82 15.95
N ASN A 71 -6.87 -1.48 15.30
CA ASN A 71 -8.24 -1.01 15.21
C ASN A 71 -9.09 -1.75 16.24
N GLU A 72 -9.53 -1.02 17.26
CA GLU A 72 -10.43 -1.47 18.30
C GLU A 72 -11.81 -0.87 18.03
N CYS A 73 -12.54 -1.49 17.11
CA CYS A 73 -13.94 -1.18 16.85
C CYS A 73 -14.77 -2.47 16.94
N GLY A 74 -15.96 -2.41 17.53
CA GLY A 74 -16.87 -3.56 17.66
C GLY A 74 -17.62 -3.93 16.39
N CYS A 75 -17.23 -3.44 15.21
CA CYS A 75 -17.91 -3.75 13.95
C CYS A 75 -17.33 -5.00 13.27
N GLU A 76 -18.14 -5.64 12.41
CA GLU A 76 -17.77 -6.88 11.70
C GLU A 76 -16.47 -6.74 10.88
N VAL A 77 -16.24 -5.57 10.28
CA VAL A 77 -15.02 -5.30 9.52
C VAL A 77 -13.78 -5.33 10.42
N SER A 78 -13.90 -4.79 11.64
CA SER A 78 -12.80 -4.74 12.59
C SER A 78 -12.62 -6.06 13.33
N VAL A 79 -13.70 -6.70 13.78
CA VAL A 79 -13.64 -7.94 14.56
C VAL A 79 -13.41 -9.15 13.66
N GLY A 80 -14.22 -9.32 12.62
CA GLY A 80 -14.19 -10.49 11.73
C GLY A 80 -13.00 -10.45 10.77
N ARG A 81 -12.73 -9.29 10.16
CA ARG A 81 -11.67 -9.16 9.14
C ARG A 81 -10.36 -8.58 9.67
N ARG A 82 -10.32 -8.06 10.90
CA ARG A 82 -9.15 -7.37 11.49
C ARG A 82 -8.61 -6.25 10.59
N LYS A 83 -9.50 -5.56 9.87
CA LYS A 83 -9.16 -4.44 8.98
C LYS A 83 -9.53 -3.11 9.60
N LEU A 84 -8.94 -2.04 9.06
CA LEU A 84 -9.37 -0.70 9.36
C LEU A 84 -10.79 -0.48 8.83
N CYS A 85 -11.69 -0.04 9.70
CA CYS A 85 -13.12 0.10 9.40
C CYS A 85 -13.50 1.55 9.11
N VAL A 86 -14.68 1.73 8.49
CA VAL A 86 -15.24 3.05 8.15
C VAL A 86 -15.30 3.99 9.36
N HIS A 87 -15.66 3.47 10.54
CA HIS A 87 -15.79 4.26 11.77
C HIS A 87 -14.45 4.87 12.21
N SER A 88 -13.38 4.08 12.16
CA SER A 88 -12.04 4.49 12.57
C SER A 88 -11.41 5.48 11.58
N VAL A 89 -11.68 5.30 10.28
CA VAL A 89 -11.29 6.28 9.26
C VAL A 89 -12.07 7.58 9.45
N ALA A 90 -13.39 7.51 9.71
CA ALA A 90 -14.21 8.69 9.97
C ALA A 90 -13.74 9.45 11.23
N ALA A 91 -13.32 8.73 12.27
CA ALA A 91 -12.72 9.30 13.48
C ALA A 91 -11.49 10.15 13.14
N TYR A 92 -10.57 9.58 12.36
CA TYR A 92 -9.36 10.27 11.91
C TYR A 92 -9.70 11.49 11.04
N LEU A 93 -10.59 11.36 10.07
CA LEU A 93 -10.97 12.46 9.17
C LEU A 93 -11.54 13.66 9.94
N VAL A 94 -12.37 13.45 10.96
CA VAL A 94 -12.88 14.55 11.80
C VAL A 94 -11.76 15.23 12.58
N LEU A 95 -10.80 14.46 13.12
CA LEU A 95 -9.66 15.01 13.83
C LEU A 95 -8.71 15.76 12.88
N ALA A 96 -8.43 15.22 11.70
CA ALA A 96 -7.60 15.84 10.67
C ALA A 96 -8.22 17.14 10.15
N ASN A 97 -9.55 17.20 10.01
CA ASN A 97 -10.28 18.43 9.67
C ASN A 97 -10.15 19.48 10.78
N LYS A 98 -10.18 19.08 12.07
CA LYS A 98 -10.01 19.99 13.21
C LYS A 98 -8.59 20.56 13.32
N GLU A 99 -7.58 19.74 13.01
CA GLU A 99 -6.17 20.15 12.98
C GLU A 99 -5.79 20.93 11.70
N GLY A 100 -6.70 21.00 10.72
CA GLY A 100 -6.49 21.72 9.46
C GLY A 100 -5.63 21.00 8.44
N TYR A 101 -5.35 19.71 8.62
CA TYR A 101 -4.60 18.88 7.66
C TYR A 101 -5.37 18.61 6.38
N LEU A 102 -6.70 18.59 6.47
CA LEU A 102 -7.59 18.42 5.33
C LEU A 102 -8.48 19.66 5.25
N LYS A 103 -8.40 20.38 4.14
CA LYS A 103 -9.35 21.45 3.85
C LYS A 103 -10.69 20.79 3.53
N PRO A 104 -11.81 21.22 4.15
CA PRO A 104 -13.13 20.71 3.80
C PRO A 104 -13.46 21.17 2.38
N GLU A 105 -13.26 20.29 1.41
CA GLU A 105 -13.83 20.47 0.09
C GLU A 105 -15.35 20.26 0.23
N THR A 106 -16.04 21.37 0.42
CA THR A 106 -17.50 21.43 0.47
C THR A 106 -17.98 21.19 -0.96
N MET A 107 -18.13 19.92 -1.36
CA MET A 107 -18.74 19.58 -2.63
C MET A 107 -20.23 19.31 -2.43
N ALA A 108 -21.02 20.11 -3.16
CA ALA A 108 -22.46 20.06 -3.31
C ALA A 108 -22.99 18.65 -3.68
N PRO A 109 -24.24 18.32 -3.36
CA PRO A 109 -24.79 16.97 -3.48
C PRO A 109 -24.85 16.48 -4.95
N PRO A 110 -24.53 15.19 -5.21
CA PRO A 110 -24.61 14.62 -6.56
C PRO A 110 -26.06 14.30 -6.94
N LYS A 111 -26.45 14.71 -8.16
CA LYS A 111 -27.71 14.31 -8.81
C LYS A 111 -27.49 12.98 -9.60
N PRO A 112 -28.49 12.08 -9.69
CA PRO A 112 -28.28 10.63 -9.86
C PRO A 112 -27.96 10.12 -11.28
N ALA A 113 -27.48 8.88 -11.29
CA ALA A 113 -26.92 8.06 -12.37
C ALA A 113 -27.87 7.62 -13.49
N ALA A 114 -27.29 7.19 -14.63
CA ALA A 114 -27.69 5.96 -15.33
C ALA A 114 -26.52 5.35 -16.17
N PRO A 115 -26.39 4.00 -16.23
CA PRO A 115 -25.31 3.24 -16.91
C PRO A 115 -25.85 2.49 -18.17
N PRO A 116 -25.31 1.34 -18.66
CA PRO A 116 -23.94 0.94 -19.05
C PRO A 116 -23.89 0.40 -20.52
N GLY A 117 -22.71 0.31 -21.13
CA GLY A 117 -22.53 -0.41 -22.40
C GLY A 117 -21.12 -0.97 -22.62
N LYS A 118 -20.98 -2.29 -22.50
CA LYS A 118 -19.88 -3.10 -23.08
C LYS A 118 -20.39 -3.73 -24.40
N PRO A 119 -19.58 -4.52 -25.15
CA PRO A 119 -18.34 -4.19 -25.86
C PRO A 119 -18.44 -4.62 -27.35
N ALA A 120 -17.55 -4.16 -28.23
CA ALA A 120 -17.43 -4.70 -29.59
C ALA A 120 -15.99 -5.07 -29.94
N ILE A 121 -15.83 -6.32 -30.35
CA ILE A 121 -14.66 -7.00 -30.91
C ILE A 121 -14.57 -6.70 -32.42
N ALA A 122 -13.35 -6.60 -32.97
CA ALA A 122 -12.88 -7.15 -34.26
C ALA A 122 -11.50 -6.55 -34.60
N THR A 123 -10.38 -7.25 -34.44
CA THR A 123 -9.71 -8.22 -35.34
C THR A 123 -8.97 -7.64 -36.56
N THR A 124 -7.81 -8.25 -36.82
CA THR A 124 -6.98 -8.35 -38.05
C THR A 124 -5.86 -7.31 -38.23
N THR A 125 -4.65 -7.60 -38.77
CA THR A 125 -3.82 -8.80 -39.07
C THR A 125 -2.50 -8.26 -39.69
N LYS A 126 -1.31 -8.75 -39.27
CA LYS A 126 0.03 -8.79 -39.96
C LYS A 126 0.65 -7.42 -40.41
N GLU A 127 1.97 -7.23 -40.59
CA GLU A 127 3.10 -8.10 -40.94
C GLU A 127 4.45 -7.36 -40.72
N LYS A 128 5.53 -8.11 -40.39
CA LYS A 128 6.97 -7.95 -40.77
C LYS A 128 7.71 -6.59 -40.61
N THR A 129 9.01 -6.46 -40.30
CA THR A 129 10.21 -7.30 -40.53
C THR A 129 11.42 -6.68 -39.80
N ALA A 130 12.48 -7.49 -39.61
CA ALA A 130 13.92 -7.17 -39.66
C ALA A 130 14.53 -6.38 -38.47
N ASP A 131 15.30 -7.05 -37.60
CA ASP A 131 16.76 -7.31 -37.71
C ASP A 131 17.61 -6.10 -37.31
N THR A 132 18.37 -6.21 -36.22
CA THR A 132 19.83 -5.98 -36.21
C THR A 132 20.46 -6.57 -34.94
N LYS A 133 21.21 -7.64 -35.18
CA LYS A 133 22.27 -8.29 -34.39
C LYS A 133 23.33 -7.29 -33.91
N LYS A 134 23.94 -7.50 -32.72
CA LYS A 134 25.37 -7.92 -32.55
C LYS A 134 26.01 -7.51 -31.20
N GLU A 135 26.45 -8.54 -30.47
CA GLU A 135 27.65 -8.69 -29.60
C GLU A 135 27.86 -7.75 -28.39
N LYS A 136 28.02 -8.21 -27.13
CA LYS A 136 28.89 -9.25 -26.51
C LYS A 136 30.34 -8.80 -26.20
N SER A 137 30.59 -8.55 -24.91
CA SER A 137 31.79 -8.89 -24.12
C SER A 137 31.49 -8.46 -22.67
N LYS A 138 31.25 -9.31 -21.66
CA LYS A 138 32.01 -10.39 -21.01
C LYS A 138 33.32 -9.95 -20.34
N GLU A 139 33.26 -9.65 -19.04
CA GLU A 139 34.23 -10.01 -17.98
C GLU A 139 33.51 -9.73 -16.63
N ALA A 140 33.07 -10.72 -15.84
CA ALA A 140 33.82 -11.48 -14.82
C ALA A 140 34.50 -10.54 -13.80
N GLU A 141 34.42 -10.65 -12.47
CA GLU A 141 33.84 -11.62 -11.53
C GLU A 141 34.11 -10.99 -10.14
N THR A 142 33.14 -10.96 -9.25
CA THR A 142 33.36 -11.11 -7.79
C THR A 142 31.99 -11.37 -7.17
N THR A 143 31.66 -12.64 -7.02
CA THR A 143 30.48 -13.09 -6.30
C THR A 143 30.65 -12.75 -4.82
N PRO A 144 29.82 -11.91 -4.18
CA PRO A 144 29.76 -11.87 -2.74
C PRO A 144 29.06 -13.15 -2.30
N ALA A 145 29.68 -13.90 -1.39
CA ALA A 145 29.07 -15.02 -0.68
C ALA A 145 27.92 -14.49 0.19
N GLY A 146 26.77 -14.25 -0.44
CA GLY A 146 25.55 -13.78 0.17
C GLY A 146 24.54 -14.90 0.42
N PRO A 147 23.49 -14.59 1.19
CA PRO A 147 22.32 -15.44 1.22
C PRO A 147 21.83 -15.70 -0.21
N ARG A 148 21.47 -16.96 -0.49
CA ARG A 148 20.89 -17.34 -1.78
C ARG A 148 19.37 -17.24 -1.67
N LEU A 149 18.76 -16.61 -2.67
CA LEU A 149 17.31 -16.52 -2.78
C LEU A 149 16.71 -17.92 -2.93
N LYS A 150 15.81 -18.32 -2.04
CA LYS A 150 15.21 -19.69 -2.02
C LYS A 150 13.79 -19.74 -2.55
N SER A 151 13.07 -18.63 -2.45
CA SER A 151 11.65 -18.49 -2.83
C SER A 151 11.39 -18.46 -4.34
N LEU A 152 12.41 -18.18 -5.16
CA LEU A 152 12.26 -18.06 -6.61
C LEU A 152 13.24 -18.95 -7.36
N THR A 153 12.74 -19.56 -8.45
CA THR A 153 13.57 -20.32 -9.38
C THR A 153 14.25 -19.34 -10.34
N LEU A 154 15.56 -19.13 -10.17
CA LEU A 154 16.33 -18.24 -11.03
C LEU A 154 16.97 -19.00 -12.20
N SER A 155 16.85 -18.48 -13.42
CA SER A 155 17.52 -19.04 -14.59
C SER A 155 17.93 -17.96 -15.57
N GLU A 156 19.22 -17.63 -15.61
CA GLU A 156 19.79 -16.63 -16.53
C GLU A 156 19.53 -16.94 -18.02
N LYS A 157 19.28 -18.22 -18.37
CA LYS A 157 19.17 -18.67 -19.77
C LYS A 157 17.74 -18.89 -20.26
N ARG A 158 16.79 -19.12 -19.35
CA ARG A 158 15.39 -19.47 -19.68
C ARG A 158 14.35 -18.73 -18.85
N GLY A 159 14.78 -17.87 -17.94
CA GLY A 159 13.87 -17.13 -17.08
C GLY A 159 13.31 -15.88 -17.74
N ALA A 160 12.06 -15.56 -17.43
CA ALA A 160 11.48 -14.28 -17.82
C ALA A 160 12.11 -13.14 -17.00
N PRO A 161 12.45 -11.99 -17.61
CA PRO A 161 13.08 -10.89 -16.88
C PRO A 161 12.09 -10.25 -15.89
N ILE A 162 12.56 -9.99 -14.67
CA ILE A 162 11.84 -9.21 -13.67
C ILE A 162 12.63 -7.95 -13.39
N GLU A 163 11.98 -6.79 -13.47
CA GLU A 163 12.53 -5.55 -12.94
C GLU A 163 12.14 -5.41 -11.47
N VAL A 164 13.12 -5.06 -10.63
CA VAL A 164 12.90 -4.82 -9.21
C VAL A 164 13.05 -3.33 -8.96
N ARG A 165 12.05 -2.72 -8.33
CA ARG A 165 12.08 -1.29 -7.97
C ARG A 165 11.92 -1.13 -6.46
N PHE A 166 12.83 -0.34 -5.90
CA PHE A 166 12.74 0.13 -4.53
C PHE A 166 12.29 1.58 -4.56
N ILE A 167 11.13 1.85 -3.98
CA ILE A 167 10.64 3.21 -3.78
C ILE A 167 11.10 3.62 -2.39
N VAL A 168 12.04 4.55 -2.38
CA VAL A 168 12.68 5.09 -1.18
C VAL A 168 12.02 6.40 -0.81
N PRO A 169 11.75 6.66 0.48
CA PRO A 169 11.11 7.89 0.90
C PRO A 169 12.04 9.09 0.67
N PRO A 170 11.49 10.27 0.32
CA PRO A 170 12.29 11.45 -0.03
C PRO A 170 13.09 11.98 1.17
N ASN A 171 12.69 11.64 2.40
CA ASN A 171 13.33 12.05 3.64
C ASN A 171 14.30 10.98 4.20
N ILE A 172 14.84 10.09 3.36
CA ILE A 172 15.69 8.95 3.76
C ILE A 172 16.79 9.34 4.76
N VAL A 173 17.46 10.48 4.57
CA VAL A 173 18.54 10.92 5.46
C VAL A 173 18.05 11.10 6.90
N THR A 174 16.86 11.69 7.06
CA THR A 174 16.26 11.92 8.38
C THR A 174 15.62 10.65 8.97
N ALA A 175 15.06 9.79 8.12
CA ALA A 175 14.48 8.51 8.55
C ALA A 175 15.57 7.51 8.99
N ALA A 176 16.72 7.51 8.29
CA ALA A 176 17.88 6.70 8.62
C ALA A 176 18.44 7.02 10.02
N ALA A 177 18.48 8.30 10.40
CA ALA A 177 18.95 8.72 11.72
C ALA A 177 18.06 8.22 12.87
N ARG A 178 16.81 7.81 12.58
CA ARG A 178 15.84 7.30 13.55
C ARG A 178 15.62 5.79 13.45
N ASP A 179 16.35 5.11 12.56
CA ASP A 179 16.15 3.69 12.23
C ASP A 179 14.72 3.36 11.76
N GLU A 180 14.08 4.32 11.06
CA GLU A 180 12.68 4.26 10.63
C GLU A 180 12.56 4.35 9.09
N ILE A 181 13.46 3.69 8.35
CA ILE A 181 13.39 3.68 6.88
C ILE A 181 12.32 2.67 6.44
N ILE A 182 11.28 3.17 5.78
CA ILE A 182 10.25 2.34 5.12
C ILE A 182 10.46 2.46 3.61
N CYS A 183 10.79 1.34 2.96
CA CYS A 183 10.89 1.27 1.51
C CYS A 183 9.80 0.35 0.95
N ARG A 184 9.20 0.71 -0.18
CA ARG A 184 8.26 -0.15 -0.90
C ARG A 184 9.00 -0.92 -2.00
N LEU A 185 8.81 -2.23 -2.02
CA LEU A 185 9.33 -3.12 -3.06
C LEU A 185 8.24 -3.36 -4.11
N GLU A 186 8.56 -3.11 -5.37
CA GLU A 186 7.70 -3.44 -6.51
C GLU A 186 8.45 -4.34 -7.49
N LEU A 187 7.78 -5.38 -7.97
CA LEU A 187 8.28 -6.19 -9.08
C LEU A 187 7.53 -5.82 -10.35
N ARG A 188 8.21 -5.82 -11.49
CA ARG A 188 7.57 -5.73 -12.80
C ARG A 188 7.93 -6.89 -13.69
N VAL A 189 6.91 -7.50 -14.26
CA VAL A 189 7.01 -8.58 -15.25
C VAL A 189 6.38 -8.06 -16.53
N ASP A 190 7.13 -8.06 -17.64
CA ASP A 190 6.66 -7.57 -18.95
C ASP A 190 6.05 -6.15 -18.88
N GLY A 191 6.60 -5.29 -18.02
CA GLY A 191 6.14 -3.90 -17.81
C GLY A 191 4.92 -3.75 -16.90
N ALA A 192 4.26 -4.84 -16.50
CA ALA A 192 3.15 -4.82 -15.54
C ALA A 192 3.66 -4.92 -14.11
N GLN A 193 3.07 -4.12 -13.21
CA GLN A 193 3.36 -4.19 -11.78
C GLN A 193 2.76 -5.46 -11.17
N VAL A 194 3.58 -6.23 -10.46
CA VAL A 194 3.21 -7.46 -9.79
C VAL A 194 3.70 -7.40 -8.35
N ALA A 195 2.83 -7.71 -7.39
CA ALA A 195 3.26 -7.86 -6.00
C ALA A 195 4.14 -9.11 -5.85
N PRO A 196 5.20 -9.11 -5.02
CA PRO A 196 6.08 -10.26 -4.83
C PRO A 196 5.34 -11.59 -4.56
N GLU A 197 4.28 -11.53 -3.76
CA GLU A 197 3.42 -12.66 -3.41
C GLU A 197 2.65 -13.27 -4.59
N ASN A 198 2.37 -12.47 -5.63
CA ASN A 198 1.63 -12.87 -6.83
C ASN A 198 2.55 -13.36 -7.96
N LEU A 199 3.87 -13.39 -7.72
CA LEU A 199 4.81 -13.90 -8.69
C LEU A 199 4.69 -15.42 -8.81
N ASP A 200 4.60 -15.92 -10.04
CA ASP A 200 4.47 -17.35 -10.31
C ASP A 200 5.78 -18.09 -9.98
N ARG A 201 5.81 -18.75 -8.82
CA ARG A 201 6.98 -19.48 -8.31
C ARG A 201 7.32 -20.74 -9.12
N SER A 202 6.41 -21.20 -9.98
CA SER A 202 6.65 -22.35 -10.87
C SER A 202 7.47 -22.00 -12.11
N LYS A 203 7.54 -20.71 -12.44
CA LYS A 203 8.31 -20.21 -13.57
C LYS A 203 9.74 -19.89 -13.17
N ALA A 204 10.64 -20.04 -14.13
CA ALA A 204 11.99 -19.53 -13.99
C ALA A 204 12.01 -18.03 -14.29
N TRP A 205 12.77 -17.28 -13.50
CA TRP A 205 12.91 -15.84 -13.61
C TRP A 205 14.36 -15.43 -13.78
N THR A 206 14.58 -14.32 -14.48
CA THR A 206 15.90 -13.71 -14.64
C THR A 206 15.88 -12.38 -13.92
N ILE A 207 16.76 -12.23 -12.95
CA ILE A 207 16.94 -11.01 -12.15
C ILE A 207 18.41 -10.64 -12.22
N GLU A 208 18.72 -9.35 -12.20
CA GLU A 208 20.09 -8.87 -12.16
C GLU A 208 20.83 -9.40 -10.92
N PRO A 209 22.07 -9.91 -11.05
CA PRO A 209 22.78 -10.60 -9.97
C PRO A 209 22.91 -9.79 -8.68
N ASP A 210 23.16 -8.49 -8.79
CA ASP A 210 23.29 -7.59 -7.64
C ASP A 210 21.95 -7.47 -6.89
N THR A 211 20.86 -7.43 -7.64
CA THR A 211 19.50 -7.37 -7.10
C THR A 211 19.10 -8.68 -6.42
N VAL A 212 19.57 -9.83 -6.92
CA VAL A 212 19.33 -11.14 -6.29
C VAL A 212 19.88 -11.18 -4.86
N PHE A 213 21.06 -10.59 -4.64
CA PHE A 213 21.66 -10.52 -3.31
C PHE A 213 20.79 -9.73 -2.33
N PHE A 214 20.28 -8.56 -2.75
CA PHE A 214 19.37 -7.76 -1.93
C PHE A 214 18.06 -8.49 -1.61
N LEU A 215 17.45 -9.15 -2.60
CA LEU A 215 16.23 -9.92 -2.38
C LEU A 215 16.46 -11.07 -1.40
N ALA A 216 17.63 -11.71 -1.42
CA ALA A 216 17.94 -12.79 -0.49
C ALA A 216 18.14 -12.30 0.95
N ILE A 217 18.63 -11.08 1.16
CA ILE A 217 18.66 -10.44 2.47
C ILE A 217 17.23 -10.17 2.96
N LEU A 218 16.39 -9.59 2.10
CA LEU A 218 14.99 -9.31 2.43
C LEU A 218 14.22 -10.59 2.75
N GLU A 219 14.44 -11.66 2.00
CA GLU A 219 13.85 -12.97 2.28
C GLU A 219 14.16 -13.45 3.69
N ASN A 220 15.43 -13.34 4.12
CA ASN A 220 15.84 -13.74 5.47
C ASN A 220 15.20 -12.86 6.55
N LEU A 221 15.10 -11.55 6.31
CA LEU A 221 14.43 -10.62 7.23
C LEU A 221 12.92 -10.90 7.32
N CYS A 222 12.31 -11.35 6.23
CA CYS A 222 10.90 -11.70 6.14
C CYS A 222 10.60 -13.19 6.43
N HIS A 223 11.46 -13.86 7.21
CA HIS A 223 11.29 -15.27 7.64
C HIS A 223 11.19 -16.29 6.50
N GLY A 224 11.95 -16.09 5.41
CA GLY A 224 12.01 -17.02 4.28
C GLY A 224 10.94 -16.77 3.23
N LYS A 225 10.27 -15.61 3.24
CA LYS A 225 9.24 -15.25 2.27
C LYS A 225 9.61 -13.95 1.57
N LEU A 226 9.46 -13.94 0.24
CA LEU A 226 9.26 -12.73 -0.54
C LEU A 226 7.75 -12.50 -0.75
#